data_AF-A0A534P0T9-F1
#
_entry.id   AF-A0A534P0T9-F1
#
_cell.length_a   1.000
_cell.length_b   1.000
_cell.length_c   1.000
_cell.angle_alpha   90.00
_cell.angle_beta   90.00
_cell.angle_gamma   90.00
#
_symmetry.space_group_name_H-M   'P 1'
#
loop_
_entity.id
_entity.type
_entity.pdbx_description
1 polymer ?
#
loop_
_entity_poly.entity_id
_entity_poly.type
_entity_poly.pdbx_seq_one_letter_code
_entity_poly.pdbx_strand_id
1 'polypeptide(L)'
;GDKGKVFYGVGIASGIRNAAMRRSTSDSRARAQISKILDTYVSVLNKDYMASTTAGDMSQSTEEQHVQQALKTYSQMELSGVQIIDHWVDTDGTEYALAALDMDSFKNNMDKMKELNAKVRDTVRANADKAFDELSAEEAKRAR
;
A
#
# COMPACT_ATOMS: atom_id res chain seq x y z
N GLY A 1 -10.14 -4.89 -20.58
CA GLY A 1 -10.23 -5.85 -19.48
C GLY A 1 -9.88 -5.10 -18.24
N ASP A 2 -10.77 -5.09 -17.24
CA ASP A 2 -10.52 -4.43 -15.97
C ASP A 2 -9.18 -4.92 -15.43
N LYS A 3 -8.17 -4.05 -15.50
CA LYS A 3 -7.00 -4.24 -14.66
C LYS A 3 -7.53 -3.97 -13.27
N GLY A 4 -7.58 -5.00 -12.43
CA GLY A 4 -7.95 -4.84 -11.02
C GLY A 4 -7.14 -3.72 -10.37
N LYS A 5 -7.58 -3.25 -9.20
CA LYS A 5 -6.89 -2.17 -8.50
C LYS A 5 -5.51 -2.65 -8.06
N VAL A 6 -4.46 -2.25 -8.77
CA VAL A 6 -3.07 -2.67 -8.52
C VAL A 6 -2.23 -1.44 -8.28
N PHE A 7 -1.47 -1.45 -7.19
CA PHE A 7 -0.42 -0.46 -6.95
C PHE A 7 0.89 -0.94 -7.56
N TYR A 8 1.61 -0.01 -8.19
CA TYR A 8 2.90 -0.27 -8.81
C TYR A 8 3.99 0.53 -8.12
N GLY A 9 5.17 -0.06 -7.99
CA GLY A 9 6.35 0.63 -7.47
C GLY A 9 7.58 0.29 -8.29
N VAL A 10 8.42 1.29 -8.58
CA VAL A 10 9.66 1.10 -9.33
C VAL A 10 10.86 1.26 -8.41
N GLY A 11 11.71 0.23 -8.38
CA GLY A 11 13.00 0.27 -7.70
C GLY A 11 14.11 0.48 -8.70
N ILE A 12 15.11 1.28 -8.34
CA ILE A 12 16.23 1.66 -9.20
C ILE A 12 17.53 1.36 -8.46
N ALA A 13 18.50 0.72 -9.09
CA ALA A 13 19.82 0.44 -8.54
C ALA A 13 20.92 0.72 -9.57
N SER A 14 21.74 1.74 -9.32
CA SER A 14 22.88 2.13 -10.15
C SER A 14 24.19 2.10 -9.35
N GLY A 15 25.33 2.08 -10.05
CA GLY A 15 26.67 2.18 -9.44
C GLY A 15 27.16 0.95 -8.66
N ILE A 16 26.36 -0.11 -8.57
CA ILE A 16 26.77 -1.38 -7.92
C ILE A 16 27.38 -2.30 -8.98
N ARG A 17 28.61 -2.80 -8.76
CA ARG A 17 29.31 -3.63 -9.76
C ARG A 17 28.76 -5.05 -9.88
N ASN A 18 28.36 -5.66 -8.77
CA ASN A 18 27.85 -7.02 -8.73
C ASN A 18 26.38 -7.06 -9.20
N ALA A 19 26.08 -7.84 -10.25
CA ALA A 19 24.75 -7.89 -10.84
C ALA A 19 23.68 -8.48 -9.90
N ALA A 20 24.00 -9.54 -9.16
CA ALA A 20 23.06 -10.12 -8.20
C ALA A 20 22.70 -9.14 -7.09
N MET A 21 23.68 -8.36 -6.60
CA MET A 21 23.45 -7.32 -5.59
C MET A 21 22.71 -6.10 -6.15
N ARG A 22 22.94 -5.71 -7.42
CA ARG A 22 22.12 -4.69 -8.08
C ARG A 22 20.66 -5.10 -8.11
N ARG A 23 20.38 -6.32 -8.59
CA ARG A 23 19.03 -6.84 -8.70
C ARG A 23 18.30 -6.92 -7.36
N SER A 24 18.94 -7.48 -6.33
CA SER A 24 18.33 -7.52 -5.00
C SER A 24 18.09 -6.13 -4.41
N THR A 25 18.95 -5.16 -4.74
CA THR A 25 18.79 -3.76 -4.34
C THR A 25 17.62 -3.10 -5.08
N SER A 26 17.48 -3.27 -6.39
CA SER A 26 16.32 -2.75 -7.14
C SER A 26 15.02 -3.36 -6.62
N ASP A 27 14.98 -4.66 -6.34
CA ASP A 27 13.79 -5.34 -5.81
C ASP A 27 13.37 -4.79 -4.45
N SER A 28 14.35 -4.62 -3.56
CA SER A 28 14.11 -4.07 -2.23
C SER A 28 13.58 -2.63 -2.31
N ARG A 29 14.12 -1.83 -3.24
CA ARG A 29 13.65 -0.45 -3.48
C ARG A 29 12.26 -0.41 -4.10
N ALA A 30 11.92 -1.34 -4.98
CA ALA A 30 10.59 -1.44 -5.57
C ALA A 30 9.52 -1.78 -4.51
N ARG A 31 9.82 -2.75 -3.64
CA ARG A 31 8.97 -3.09 -2.48
C ARG A 31 8.83 -1.91 -1.51
N ALA A 32 9.93 -1.18 -1.26
CA ALA A 32 9.90 0.01 -0.40
C ALA A 32 9.04 1.14 -0.97
N GLN A 33 8.97 1.29 -2.30
CA GLN A 33 8.03 2.24 -2.92
C GLN A 33 6.59 1.85 -2.63
N ILE A 34 6.20 0.59 -2.86
CA ILE A 34 4.84 0.13 -2.56
C ILE A 34 4.51 0.29 -1.07
N SER A 35 5.47 0.06 -0.17
CA SER A 35 5.25 0.31 1.25
C SER A 35 4.83 1.74 1.56
N LYS A 36 5.45 2.74 0.91
CA LYS A 36 5.08 4.16 1.09
C LYS A 36 3.68 4.46 0.56
N ILE A 37 3.33 3.85 -0.58
CA ILE A 37 1.99 3.96 -1.18
C ILE A 37 0.97 3.38 -0.20
N LEU A 38 1.24 2.20 0.34
CA LEU A 38 0.36 1.51 1.27
C LEU A 38 0.21 2.25 2.60
N ASP A 39 1.30 2.81 3.14
CA ASP A 39 1.26 3.65 4.35
C ASP A 39 0.37 4.89 4.13
N THR A 40 0.47 5.51 2.96
CA THR A 40 -0.37 6.67 2.59
C THR A 40 -1.83 6.24 2.45
N TYR A 41 -2.08 5.12 1.78
CA TYR A 41 -3.41 4.54 1.63
C TYR A 41 -4.08 4.25 2.98
N VAL A 42 -3.37 3.60 3.91
CA VAL A 42 -3.86 3.35 5.27
C VAL A 42 -4.10 4.66 6.03
N SER A 43 -3.25 5.67 5.83
CA SER A 43 -3.43 6.99 6.46
C SER A 43 -4.73 7.67 5.99
N VAL A 44 -5.08 7.56 4.71
CA VAL A 44 -6.35 8.06 4.17
C VAL A 44 -7.53 7.30 4.76
N LEU A 45 -7.46 5.97 4.79
CA LEU A 45 -8.50 5.13 5.40
C LEU A 45 -8.74 5.47 6.88
N ASN A 46 -7.66 5.69 7.63
CA ASN A 46 -7.70 6.10 9.03
C ASN A 46 -8.40 7.44 9.21
N LYS A 47 -8.08 8.42 8.35
CA LYS A 47 -8.70 9.75 8.37
C LYS A 47 -10.20 9.68 8.10
N ASP A 48 -10.60 8.90 7.09
CA ASP A 48 -12.01 8.73 6.74
C ASP A 48 -12.79 7.97 7.83
N TYR A 49 -12.15 6.98 8.47
CA TYR A 49 -12.73 6.30 9.62
C TYR A 49 -12.99 7.28 10.78
N MET A 50 -11.98 8.07 11.17
CA MET A 50 -12.14 9.08 12.23
C MET A 50 -13.24 10.08 11.91
N ALA A 51 -13.31 10.58 10.67
CA ALA A 51 -14.38 11.48 10.24
C ALA A 51 -15.77 10.86 10.38
N SER A 52 -15.89 9.55 10.16
CA SER A 52 -17.16 8.80 10.30
C SER A 52 -17.54 8.48 11.75
N THR A 53 -16.57 8.35 12.67
CA THR A 53 -16.82 7.98 14.08
C THR A 53 -16.95 9.19 15.01
N THR A 54 -16.17 10.25 14.80
CA THR A 54 -16.17 11.46 15.63
C THR A 54 -17.48 12.26 15.51
N ALA A 55 -18.32 12.00 14.51
CA ALA A 55 -19.63 12.63 14.37
C ALA A 55 -20.65 12.25 15.46
N GLY A 56 -20.36 11.27 16.33
CA GLY A 56 -21.30 10.74 17.31
C GLY A 56 -20.88 10.80 18.80
N ASP A 57 -19.59 10.60 19.14
CA ASP A 57 -19.16 10.55 20.55
C ASP A 57 -17.63 10.68 20.69
N MET A 58 -17.14 11.66 21.47
CA MET A 58 -15.71 11.92 21.72
C MET A 58 -15.06 10.94 22.73
N SER A 59 -15.82 9.99 23.28
CA SER A 59 -15.33 8.99 24.26
C SER A 59 -14.62 7.77 23.64
N GLN A 60 -14.59 7.65 22.31
CA GLN A 60 -14.09 6.48 21.54
C GLN A 60 -12.55 6.36 21.42
N SER A 61 -11.77 7.14 22.16
CA SER A 61 -10.31 7.31 21.93
C SER A 61 -9.48 6.02 21.98
N THR A 62 -9.84 5.05 22.83
CA THR A 62 -9.12 3.77 22.94
C THR A 62 -9.41 2.83 21.78
N GLU A 63 -10.66 2.80 21.30
CA GLU A 63 -11.06 1.94 20.17
C GLU A 63 -10.45 2.47 18.86
N GLU A 64 -10.42 3.79 18.69
CA GLU A 64 -9.75 4.43 17.55
C GLU A 64 -8.25 4.10 17.52
N GLN A 65 -7.55 4.20 18.65
CA GLN A 65 -6.12 3.83 18.74
C GLN A 65 -5.87 2.36 18.38
N HIS A 66 -6.74 1.46 18.85
CA HIS A 66 -6.64 0.03 18.53
C HIS A 66 -6.80 -0.23 17.03
N VAL A 67 -7.74 0.47 16.38
CA VAL A 67 -7.96 0.40 14.92
C VAL A 67 -6.76 0.93 14.13
N GLN A 68 -6.20 2.07 14.52
CA GLN A 68 -4.99 2.62 13.89
C GLN A 68 -3.84 1.60 13.93
N GLN A 69 -3.62 0.99 15.10
CA GLN A 69 -2.55 0.02 15.28
C GLN A 69 -2.79 -1.25 14.44
N ALA A 70 -4.02 -1.77 14.41
CA ALA A 70 -4.38 -2.94 13.62
C ALA A 70 -4.16 -2.70 12.11
N LEU A 71 -4.60 -1.55 11.59
CA LEU A 71 -4.40 -1.20 10.17
C LEU A 71 -2.92 -1.01 9.82
N LYS A 72 -2.12 -0.46 10.74
CA LYS A 72 -0.67 -0.33 10.55
C LYS A 72 0.02 -1.69 10.54
N THR A 73 -0.25 -2.56 11.51
CA THR A 73 0.27 -3.94 11.52
C THR A 73 -0.12 -4.67 10.24
N TYR A 74 -1.35 -4.47 9.76
CA TYR A 74 -1.82 -5.08 8.54
C TYR A 74 -1.06 -4.62 7.28
N SER A 75 -0.81 -3.32 7.14
CA SER A 75 -0.01 -2.79 6.03
C SER A 75 1.36 -3.47 5.95
N GLN A 76 2.00 -3.72 7.10
CA GLN A 76 3.29 -4.40 7.17
C GLN A 76 3.20 -5.86 6.77
N MET A 77 2.10 -6.55 7.11
CA MET A 77 1.86 -7.94 6.71
C MET A 77 1.65 -8.06 5.19
N GLU A 78 0.93 -7.15 4.54
CA GLU A 78 0.68 -7.23 3.10
C GLU A 78 1.92 -6.93 2.24
N LEU A 79 2.98 -6.34 2.80
CA LEU A 79 4.24 -6.21 2.06
C LEU A 79 4.80 -7.58 1.59
N SER A 80 4.37 -8.68 2.21
CA SER A 80 4.62 -10.04 1.74
C SER A 80 3.93 -10.39 0.41
N GLY A 81 2.78 -9.78 0.12
CA GLY A 81 2.00 -9.93 -1.11
C GLY A 81 2.59 -9.20 -2.31
N VAL A 82 3.53 -8.27 -2.10
CA VAL A 82 4.20 -7.54 -3.18
C VAL A 82 5.01 -8.49 -4.07
N GLN A 83 4.68 -8.51 -5.36
CA GLN A 83 5.36 -9.31 -6.37
C GLN A 83 6.26 -8.44 -7.24
N ILE A 84 7.47 -8.90 -7.54
CA ILE A 84 8.28 -8.29 -8.61
C ILE A 84 7.81 -8.91 -9.93
N ILE A 85 7.27 -8.07 -10.80
CA ILE A 85 6.64 -8.52 -12.05
C ILE A 85 7.49 -8.23 -13.29
N ASP A 86 8.51 -7.36 -13.18
CA ASP A 86 9.42 -7.08 -14.27
C ASP A 86 10.79 -6.58 -13.80
N HIS A 87 11.78 -6.74 -14.67
CA HIS A 87 13.15 -6.26 -14.53
C HIS A 87 13.69 -5.75 -15.86
N TRP A 88 14.36 -4.61 -15.84
CA TRP A 88 15.13 -4.16 -17.00
C TRP A 88 16.42 -3.48 -16.58
N VAL A 89 17.41 -3.55 -17.45
CA VAL A 89 18.71 -2.90 -17.27
C VAL A 89 18.89 -1.93 -18.41
N ASP A 90 19.18 -0.67 -18.08
CA ASP A 90 19.46 0.36 -19.07
C ASP A 90 20.91 0.26 -19.57
N THR A 91 21.20 0.95 -20.67
CA THR A 91 22.48 1.00 -21.36
C THR A 91 23.65 1.47 -20.49
N ASP A 92 23.38 2.24 -19.45
CA ASP A 92 24.36 2.72 -18.46
C ASP A 92 24.64 1.69 -17.34
N GLY A 93 23.94 0.54 -17.36
CA GLY A 93 24.03 -0.51 -16.35
C GLY A 93 23.17 -0.28 -15.11
N THR A 94 22.29 0.73 -15.11
CA THR A 94 21.28 0.94 -14.08
C THR A 94 20.21 -0.15 -14.19
N GLU A 95 19.92 -0.80 -13.06
CA GLU A 95 18.95 -1.87 -12.96
C GLU A 95 17.66 -1.39 -12.33
N TYR A 96 16.54 -1.78 -12.92
CA TYR A 96 15.20 -1.40 -12.53
C TYR A 96 14.37 -2.63 -12.23
N ALA A 97 13.50 -2.54 -11.23
CA ALA A 97 12.53 -3.56 -10.89
C ALA A 97 11.14 -2.94 -10.78
N LEU A 98 10.15 -3.57 -11.40
CA LEU A 98 8.74 -3.22 -11.25
C LEU A 98 8.10 -4.17 -10.25
N ALA A 99 7.57 -3.61 -9.18
CA ALA A 99 6.76 -4.32 -8.22
C ALA A 99 5.27 -4.02 -8.44
N ALA A 100 4.42 -4.98 -8.13
CA ALA A 100 2.98 -4.86 -8.14
C ALA A 100 2.36 -5.42 -6.86
N LEU A 101 1.30 -4.78 -6.39
CA LEU A 101 0.48 -5.24 -5.28
C LEU A 101 -1.00 -5.19 -5.67
N ASP A 102 -1.65 -6.35 -5.62
CA ASP A 102 -3.07 -6.51 -5.91
C ASP A 102 -3.93 -6.10 -4.70
N MET A 103 -4.79 -5.09 -4.89
CA MET A 103 -5.67 -4.59 -3.84
C MET A 103 -6.87 -5.46 -3.57
N ASP A 104 -7.27 -6.31 -4.50
CA ASP A 104 -8.36 -7.24 -4.22
C ASP A 104 -7.90 -8.29 -3.21
N SER A 105 -6.66 -8.77 -3.35
CA SER A 105 -6.00 -9.63 -2.35
C SER A 105 -5.88 -8.93 -0.98
N PHE A 106 -5.48 -7.66 -0.95
CA PHE A 106 -5.43 -6.87 0.28
C PHE A 106 -6.81 -6.74 0.96
N LYS A 107 -7.84 -6.31 0.22
CA LYS A 107 -9.19 -6.17 0.79
C LYS A 107 -9.73 -7.49 1.33
N ASN A 108 -9.54 -8.59 0.59
CA ASN A 108 -9.99 -9.93 0.98
C ASN A 108 -9.27 -10.47 2.22
N ASN A 109 -8.01 -10.08 2.44
CA ASN A 109 -7.24 -10.48 3.62
C ASN A 109 -7.61 -9.64 4.84
N MET A 110 -7.94 -8.36 4.66
CA MET A 110 -8.45 -7.49 5.72
C MET A 110 -9.74 -8.02 6.35
N ASP A 111 -10.64 -8.63 5.57
CA ASP A 111 -11.88 -9.25 6.08
C ASP A 111 -11.63 -10.35 7.12
N LYS A 112 -10.48 -11.02 7.02
CA LYS A 112 -10.07 -12.14 7.89
C LYS A 112 -9.48 -11.66 9.21
N MET A 113 -9.21 -10.36 9.35
CA MET A 113 -8.69 -9.78 10.60
C MET A 113 -9.80 -9.67 11.64
N LYS A 114 -9.78 -10.60 12.59
CA LYS A 114 -10.72 -10.63 13.71
C LYS A 114 -10.55 -9.46 14.68
N GLU A 115 -9.39 -8.79 14.64
CA GLU A 115 -9.08 -7.62 15.47
C GLU A 115 -9.79 -6.35 14.99
N LEU A 116 -10.23 -6.30 13.73
CA LEU A 116 -11.07 -5.23 13.22
C LEU A 116 -12.54 -5.56 13.47
N ASN A 117 -13.24 -4.70 14.22
CA ASN A 117 -14.69 -4.83 14.41
C ASN A 117 -15.43 -4.72 13.05
N ALA A 118 -16.69 -5.16 12.99
CA ALA A 118 -17.46 -5.16 11.74
C ALA A 118 -17.60 -3.75 11.14
N LYS A 119 -17.83 -2.74 11.99
CA LYS A 119 -17.99 -1.34 11.57
C LYS A 119 -16.75 -0.79 10.88
N VAL A 120 -15.56 -1.12 11.38
CA VAL A 120 -14.28 -0.73 10.78
C VAL A 120 -14.11 -1.41 9.43
N ARG A 121 -14.37 -2.72 9.34
CA ARG A 121 -14.29 -3.45 8.06
C ARG A 121 -15.24 -2.87 7.01
N ASP A 122 -16.46 -2.54 7.39
CA ASP A 122 -17.45 -1.94 6.49
C ASP A 122 -17.05 -0.54 6.03
N THR A 123 -16.59 0.30 6.96
CA THR A 123 -16.15 1.67 6.66
C THR A 123 -14.91 1.67 5.77
N VAL A 124 -13.92 0.82 6.10
CA VAL A 124 -12.71 0.70 5.29
C VAL A 124 -13.04 0.14 3.92
N ARG A 125 -13.94 -0.85 3.80
CA ARG A 125 -14.40 -1.35 2.48
C ARG A 125 -15.09 -0.25 1.66
N ALA A 126 -15.99 0.52 2.27
CA ALA A 126 -16.71 1.58 1.59
C ALA A 126 -15.78 2.69 1.07
N ASN A 127 -14.69 2.97 1.82
CA ASN A 127 -13.74 4.03 1.48
C ASN A 127 -12.50 3.53 0.71
N ALA A 128 -12.23 2.23 0.69
CA ALA A 128 -11.06 1.63 0.05
C ALA A 128 -10.97 1.97 -1.43
N ASP A 129 -12.09 1.88 -2.14
CA ASP A 129 -12.12 2.19 -3.57
C ASP A 129 -11.82 3.66 -3.85
N LYS A 130 -12.43 4.55 -3.06
CA LYS A 130 -12.21 5.98 -3.13
C LYS A 130 -10.77 6.35 -2.78
N ALA A 131 -10.23 5.80 -1.70
CA ALA A 131 -8.85 6.02 -1.26
C ALA A 131 -7.83 5.56 -2.32
N PHE A 132 -8.10 4.45 -3.02
CA PHE A 132 -7.28 3.99 -4.13
C PHE A 132 -7.31 4.96 -5.30
N ASP A 133 -8.51 5.41 -5.69
CA ASP A 133 -8.70 6.29 -6.84
C ASP A 133 -8.09 7.68 -6.58
N GLU A 134 -8.24 8.21 -5.36
CA GLU A 134 -7.63 9.46 -4.92
C GLU A 134 -6.09 9.37 -4.92
N LEU A 135 -5.54 8.29 -4.36
CA LEU A 135 -4.09 8.11 -4.30
C LEU A 135 -3.50 7.92 -5.69
N SER A 136 -4.13 7.11 -6.54
CA SER A 136 -3.72 6.91 -7.94
C SER A 136 -3.74 8.22 -8.72
N ALA A 137 -4.75 9.07 -8.50
CA ALA A 137 -4.83 10.39 -9.11
C ALA A 137 -3.76 11.35 -8.58
N GLU A 138 -3.39 11.26 -7.30
CA GLU A 138 -2.32 12.08 -6.72
C GLU A 138 -0.93 11.65 -7.23
N GLU A 139 -0.65 10.36 -7.31
CA GLU A 139 0.59 9.83 -7.88
C GLU A 139 0.73 10.19 -9.35
N ALA A 140 -0.34 10.08 -10.14
CA ALA A 140 -0.35 10.49 -11.54
C ALA A 140 -0.08 11.99 -11.73
N LYS A 141 -0.45 12.84 -10.76
CA LYS A 141 -0.12 14.27 -10.77
C LYS A 141 1.34 14.53 -10.41
N ARG A 142 1.91 13.77 -9.47
CA ARG A 142 3.32 13.90 -9.04
C ARG A 142 4.31 13.35 -10.07
N ALA A 143 3.87 12.43 -10.93
CA ALA A 143 4.67 11.86 -12.01
C ALA A 143 4.72 12.72 -13.29
N ARG A 144 4.06 13.89 -13.30
CA ARG A 144 4.04 14.84 -14.44
C ARG A 144 4.98 16.02 -14.22
#